data_AF-A0A2H0RR23-F1
#
_entry.id   AF-A0A2H0RR23-F1
#
_cell.length_a   1.000
_cell.length_b   1.000
_cell.length_c   1.000
_cell.angle_alpha   90.00
_cell.angle_beta   90.00
_cell.angle_gamma   90.00
#
_symmetry.space_group_name_H-M   'P 1'
#
loop_
_entity.id
_entity.type
_entity.pdbx_description
1 polymer ?
#
loop_
_entity_poly.entity_id
_entity_poly.type
_entity_poly.pdbx_seq_one_letter_code
_entity_poly.pdbx_strand_id
1 'polypeptide(L)'
;MESLSFALSREEIMGHLEAATAQHWQAAQSLGVRMNGRPTKYRPEFALFAYSLLTDFRTIATISYVAAMLGVSRSTLYLWLQTHDDFKFGVECGKALQECWLATCLLHGHPNARGILFVLKNLHGWQEVGRQLPRADLAKEMREREKVGEEQRLRAVVV
;
A
#
# COMPACT_ATOMS: atom_id res chain seq x y z
N MET A 1 2.36 -28.83 -13.38
CA MET A 1 2.82 -27.86 -12.37
C MET A 1 2.00 -28.10 -11.13
N GLU A 2 2.52 -28.91 -10.20
CA GLU A 2 1.90 -29.07 -8.89
C GLU A 2 2.02 -27.73 -8.17
N SER A 3 0.89 -27.07 -7.90
CA SER A 3 0.91 -25.89 -7.03
C SER A 3 1.25 -26.37 -5.63
N LEU A 4 2.51 -26.23 -5.24
CA LEU A 4 2.95 -26.36 -3.86
C LEU A 4 2.23 -25.29 -3.04
N SER A 5 1.05 -25.65 -2.54
CA SER A 5 0.29 -24.89 -1.56
C SER A 5 1.07 -24.94 -0.26
N PHE A 6 2.04 -24.04 -0.11
CA PHE A 6 2.79 -23.85 1.13
C PHE A 6 1.90 -23.09 2.13
N ALA A 7 0.92 -23.79 2.68
CA ALA A 7 0.17 -23.28 3.82
C ALA A 7 1.14 -23.30 5.01
N LEU A 8 1.59 -22.12 5.44
CA LEU A 8 2.38 -21.98 6.66
C LEU A 8 1.58 -22.54 7.83
N SER A 9 2.24 -23.30 8.69
CA SER A 9 1.69 -23.74 9.95
C SER A 9 1.37 -22.54 10.85
N ARG A 10 0.48 -22.75 11.81
CA ARG A 10 0.13 -21.70 12.79
C ARG A 10 1.38 -21.24 13.54
N GLU A 11 2.27 -22.17 13.88
CA GLU A 11 3.51 -21.93 14.59
C GLU A 11 4.46 -21.05 13.78
N GLU A 12 4.59 -21.29 12.46
CA GLU A 12 5.38 -20.44 11.57
C GLU A 12 4.79 -19.03 11.45
N ILE A 13 3.47 -18.92 11.31
CA ILE A 13 2.78 -17.61 11.27
C ILE A 13 3.03 -16.84 12.56
N MET A 14 2.88 -17.48 13.73
CA MET A 14 3.12 -16.85 15.02
C MET A 14 4.59 -16.45 15.17
N GLY A 15 5.54 -17.30 14.78
CA GLY A 15 6.96 -16.98 14.81
C GLY A 15 7.32 -15.76 13.96
N HIS A 16 6.73 -15.63 12.77
CA HIS A 16 6.91 -14.43 11.94
C HIS A 16 6.32 -13.17 12.57
N LEU A 17 5.15 -13.26 13.20
CA LEU A 17 4.51 -12.13 13.88
C LEU A 17 5.30 -11.68 15.11
N GLU A 18 5.80 -12.62 15.90
CA GLU A 18 6.64 -12.34 17.06
C GLU A 18 7.97 -11.70 16.63
N ALA A 19 8.62 -12.22 15.58
CA ALA A 19 9.85 -11.64 15.05
C ALA A 19 9.65 -10.22 14.50
N ALA A 20 8.56 -9.98 13.75
CA ALA A 20 8.23 -8.66 13.25
C ALA A 20 7.99 -7.67 14.41
N THR A 21 7.20 -8.10 15.40
CA THR A 21 6.90 -7.29 16.59
C THR A 21 8.17 -6.98 17.38
N ALA A 22 9.04 -7.96 17.61
CA ALA A 22 10.32 -7.77 18.30
C ALA A 22 11.22 -6.76 17.56
N GLN A 23 11.29 -6.85 16.23
CA GLN A 23 12.03 -5.89 15.43
C GLN A 23 11.43 -4.48 15.50
N HIS A 24 10.11 -4.36 15.54
CA HIS A 24 9.47 -3.06 15.75
C HIS A 24 9.80 -2.46 17.12
N TRP A 25 9.85 -3.27 18.19
CA TRP A 25 10.32 -2.81 19.49
C TRP A 25 11.78 -2.36 19.46
N GLN A 26 12.64 -3.09 18.75
CA GLN A 26 14.04 -2.71 18.59
C GLN A 26 14.20 -1.41 17.79
N ALA A 27 13.41 -1.23 16.72
CA ALA A 27 13.37 0.00 15.94
C ALA A 27 12.87 1.19 16.77
N ALA A 28 11.85 0.99 17.62
CA ALA A 28 11.43 2.01 18.57
C ALA A 28 12.59 2.45 19.48
N GLN A 29 13.31 1.48 20.07
CA GLN A 29 14.43 1.77 20.95
C GLN A 29 15.57 2.50 20.24
N SER A 30 15.94 2.10 19.02
CA SER A 30 17.01 2.76 18.26
C SER A 30 16.67 4.19 17.85
N LEU A 31 15.38 4.48 17.66
CA LEU A 31 14.87 5.83 17.39
C LEU A 31 14.68 6.68 18.66
N GLY A 32 14.98 6.15 19.85
CA GLY A 32 14.77 6.84 21.13
C GLY A 32 13.31 6.87 21.59
N VAL A 33 12.42 6.11 20.93
CA VAL A 33 11.01 5.98 21.31
C VAL A 33 10.91 5.16 22.59
N ARG A 34 10.86 5.86 23.72
CA ARG A 34 10.59 5.25 25.03
C ARG A 34 9.11 4.94 25.18
N MET A 35 8.79 3.66 25.36
CA MET A 35 7.43 3.12 25.44
C MET A 35 6.95 2.91 26.89
N ASN A 36 7.61 3.58 27.85
CA ASN A 36 7.25 3.49 29.25
C ASN A 36 6.05 4.41 29.55
N GLY A 37 4.93 3.82 29.96
CA GLY A 37 3.68 4.53 30.24
C GLY A 37 2.87 4.85 28.98
N ARG A 38 1.75 5.56 29.14
CA ARG A 38 0.91 6.02 28.03
C ARG A 38 1.39 7.40 27.56
N PRO A 39 2.13 7.54 26.45
CA PRO A 39 2.55 8.84 25.97
C PRO A 39 1.34 9.67 25.55
N THR A 40 1.17 10.84 26.16
CA THR A 40 0.07 11.77 25.82
C THR A 40 0.55 12.90 24.90
N LYS A 41 1.85 13.18 24.87
CA LYS A 41 2.46 14.25 24.07
C LYS A 41 3.16 13.68 22.83
N TYR A 42 3.02 14.41 21.73
CA TYR A 42 3.74 14.12 20.49
C TYR A 42 5.26 14.27 20.69
N ARG A 43 6.03 13.43 19.98
CA ARG A 43 7.48 13.50 19.90
C ARG A 43 7.90 13.26 18.44
N PRO A 44 8.87 14.02 17.88
CA PRO A 44 9.25 13.92 16.47
C PRO A 44 9.67 12.52 16.02
N GLU A 45 10.31 11.75 16.91
CA GLU A 45 10.72 10.37 16.61
C GLU A 45 9.55 9.43 16.29
N PHE A 46 8.31 9.78 16.69
CA PHE A 46 7.12 9.01 16.36
C PHE A 46 6.81 9.01 14.86
N ALA A 47 7.14 10.08 14.13
CA ALA A 47 6.94 10.14 12.68
C ALA A 47 7.78 9.08 11.95
N LEU A 48 9.07 9.03 12.28
CA LEU A 48 10.00 8.06 11.71
C LEU A 48 9.65 6.63 12.13
N PHE A 49 9.21 6.44 13.38
CA PHE A 49 8.75 5.13 13.83
C PHE A 49 7.47 4.68 13.09
N ALA A 50 6.47 5.55 12.94
CA ALA A 50 5.26 5.26 12.18
C ALA A 50 5.58 4.89 10.72
N TYR A 51 6.47 5.63 10.07
CA TYR A 51 7.00 5.29 8.75
C TYR A 51 7.61 3.88 8.75
N SER A 52 8.51 3.58 9.69
CA SER A 52 9.20 2.28 9.76
C SER A 52 8.22 1.09 9.86
N LEU A 53 7.15 1.23 10.66
CA LEU A 53 6.11 0.21 10.81
C LEU A 53 5.33 0.00 9.52
N LEU A 54 4.97 1.08 8.83
CA LEU A 54 4.18 1.03 7.59
C LEU A 54 5.00 0.46 6.41
N THR A 55 6.32 0.62 6.46
CA THR A 55 7.25 0.07 5.45
C THR A 55 7.74 -1.35 5.72
N ASP A 56 7.36 -1.97 6.84
CA ASP A 56 7.71 -3.38 7.10
C ASP A 56 6.81 -4.33 6.31
N PHE A 57 7.27 -4.74 5.13
CA PHE A 57 6.52 -5.62 4.22
C PHE A 57 6.25 -7.04 4.74
N ARG A 58 6.84 -7.44 5.88
CA ARG A 58 6.48 -8.71 6.54
C ARG A 58 5.08 -8.64 7.17
N THR A 59 4.59 -7.42 7.44
CA THR A 59 3.27 -7.18 8.01
C THR A 59 2.54 -6.07 7.26
N ILE A 60 1.24 -6.24 7.04
CA ILE A 60 0.42 -5.13 6.51
C ILE A 60 -0.02 -4.29 7.70
N ALA A 61 0.86 -3.40 8.17
CA ALA A 61 0.59 -2.51 9.29
C ALA A 61 -0.55 -1.53 8.96
N THR A 62 -1.50 -1.40 9.88
CA THR A 62 -2.58 -0.41 9.81
C THR A 62 -2.30 0.76 10.74
N ILE A 63 -3.03 1.87 10.59
CA ILE A 63 -2.97 2.98 11.55
C ILE A 63 -3.30 2.53 12.99
N SER A 64 -4.20 1.56 13.14
CA SER A 64 -4.50 0.96 14.45
C SER A 64 -3.31 0.22 15.03
N TYR A 65 -2.53 -0.47 14.20
CA TYR A 65 -1.29 -1.12 14.62
C TYR A 65 -0.24 -0.09 15.04
N VAL A 66 -0.08 1.01 14.30
CA VAL A 66 0.82 2.12 14.68
C VAL A 66 0.40 2.71 16.04
N ALA A 67 -0.89 2.94 16.27
CA ALA A 67 -1.40 3.41 17.56
C ALA A 67 -1.08 2.44 18.71
N ALA A 68 -1.30 1.14 18.48
CA ALA A 68 -1.00 0.09 19.46
C ALA A 68 0.51 0.03 19.79
N MET A 69 1.37 0.06 18.76
CA MET A 69 2.82 0.06 18.95
C MET A 69 3.30 1.29 19.70
N LEU A 70 2.73 2.47 19.43
CA LEU A 70 3.05 3.71 20.15
C LEU A 70 2.43 3.81 21.56
N GLY A 71 1.57 2.87 21.95
CA GLY A 71 0.87 2.92 23.24
C GLY A 71 -0.13 4.08 23.36
N VAL A 72 -0.70 4.53 22.24
CA VAL A 72 -1.66 5.65 22.20
C VAL A 72 -3.04 5.22 21.70
N SER A 73 -4.07 6.00 22.03
CA SER A 73 -5.39 5.81 21.44
C SER A 73 -5.41 6.27 19.98
N ARG A 74 -6.27 5.65 19.15
CA ARG A 74 -6.48 6.07 17.75
C ARG A 74 -6.83 7.55 17.63
N SER A 75 -7.63 8.09 18.54
CA SER A 75 -7.97 9.52 18.59
C SER A 75 -6.74 10.43 18.72
N THR A 76 -5.76 10.03 19.55
CA THR A 76 -4.50 10.75 19.72
C THR A 76 -3.67 10.72 18.45
N LEU A 77 -3.60 9.56 17.79
CA LEU A 77 -2.88 9.43 16.53
C LEU A 77 -3.54 10.26 15.42
N TYR A 78 -4.87 10.27 15.33
CA TYR A 78 -5.59 11.14 14.39
C TYR A 78 -5.40 12.63 14.69
N LEU A 79 -5.35 13.03 15.96
CA LEU A 79 -4.98 14.38 16.32
C LEU A 79 -3.58 14.72 15.80
N TRP A 80 -2.60 13.84 15.98
CA TRP A 80 -1.24 14.08 15.48
C TRP A 80 -1.17 14.17 13.96
N LEU A 81 -1.96 13.38 13.22
CA LEU A 81 -2.08 13.52 11.77
C LEU A 81 -2.63 14.89 11.33
N GLN A 82 -3.40 15.56 12.18
CA GLN A 82 -3.97 16.88 11.89
C GLN A 82 -3.09 18.03 12.34
N THR A 83 -2.33 17.86 13.43
CA THR A 83 -1.60 18.94 14.10
C THR A 83 -0.08 18.90 13.89
N HIS A 84 0.47 17.80 13.37
CA HIS A 84 1.91 17.60 13.20
C HIS A 84 2.22 17.14 11.77
N ASP A 85 2.65 18.08 10.92
CA ASP A 85 2.90 17.86 9.49
C ASP A 85 3.99 16.80 9.23
N ASP A 86 4.99 16.71 10.09
CA ASP A 86 6.05 15.69 10.03
C ASP A 86 5.51 14.28 10.28
N PHE A 87 4.62 14.11 11.27
CA PHE A 87 3.93 12.85 11.52
C PHE A 87 3.03 12.47 10.35
N LYS A 88 2.25 13.43 9.83
CA LYS A 88 1.41 13.24 8.65
C LYS A 88 2.25 12.79 7.45
N PHE A 89 3.34 13.49 7.16
CA PHE A 89 4.25 13.15 6.07
C PHE A 89 4.83 11.74 6.21
N GLY A 90 5.32 11.37 7.40
CA GLY A 90 5.84 10.03 7.66
C GLY A 90 4.80 8.92 7.41
N VAL A 91 3.55 9.15 7.84
CA VAL A 91 2.44 8.19 7.61
C VAL A 91 2.05 8.12 6.13
N GLU A 92 1.96 9.25 5.43
CA GLU A 92 1.63 9.30 4.00
C GLU A 92 2.70 8.60 3.15
N CYS A 93 3.99 8.87 3.41
CA CYS A 93 5.10 8.19 2.73
C CYS A 93 5.09 6.68 3.00
N GLY A 94 4.89 6.27 4.26
CA GLY A 94 4.83 4.85 4.63
C GLY A 94 3.68 4.13 3.92
N LYS A 95 2.49 4.76 3.87
CA LYS A 95 1.34 4.23 3.15
C LYS A 95 1.58 4.12 1.64
N ALA A 96 2.20 5.13 1.02
CA ALA A 96 2.50 5.11 -0.41
C ALA A 96 3.47 3.97 -0.78
N LEU A 97 4.48 3.72 0.05
CA LEU A 97 5.40 2.60 -0.15
C LEU A 97 4.73 1.25 0.05
N GLN A 98 3.91 1.11 1.08
CA GLN A 98 3.11 -0.09 1.32
C GLN A 98 2.18 -0.38 0.12
N GLU A 99 1.51 0.64 -0.40
CA GLU A 99 0.65 0.54 -1.58
C GLU A 99 1.42 0.07 -2.82
N CYS A 100 2.58 0.68 -3.08
CA CYS A 100 3.44 0.33 -4.20
C CYS A 100 3.92 -1.12 -4.11
N TRP A 101 4.33 -1.57 -2.92
CA TRP A 101 4.72 -2.96 -2.69
C TRP A 101 3.56 -3.93 -2.93
N LEU A 102 2.37 -3.65 -2.38
CA LEU A 102 1.17 -4.47 -2.59
C LEU A 102 0.76 -4.54 -4.07
N ALA A 103 0.80 -3.41 -4.78
CA ALA A 103 0.53 -3.36 -6.21
C ALA A 103 1.55 -4.18 -7.01
N THR A 104 2.83 -4.12 -6.63
CA THR A 104 3.91 -4.92 -7.22
C THR A 104 3.67 -6.41 -7.00
N CYS A 105 3.25 -6.83 -5.80
CA CYS A 105 2.86 -8.21 -5.53
C CYS A 105 1.70 -8.69 -6.41
N LEU A 106 0.69 -7.84 -6.68
CA LEU A 106 -0.37 -8.18 -7.62
C LEU A 106 0.14 -8.36 -9.05
N LEU A 107 1.00 -7.45 -9.52
CA LEU A 107 1.57 -7.50 -10.87
C LEU A 107 2.41 -8.76 -11.10
N HIS A 108 3.11 -9.24 -10.06
CA HIS A 108 3.91 -10.46 -10.12
C HIS A 108 3.13 -11.75 -9.81
N GLY A 109 1.80 -11.68 -9.67
CA GLY A 109 0.97 -12.87 -9.50
C GLY A 109 1.09 -13.51 -8.12
N HIS A 110 1.22 -12.71 -7.05
CA HIS A 110 1.31 -13.22 -5.67
C HIS A 110 0.16 -14.19 -5.35
N PRO A 111 0.41 -15.31 -4.66
CA PRO A 111 -0.60 -16.36 -4.42
C PRO A 111 -1.89 -15.86 -3.77
N ASN A 112 -1.78 -14.84 -2.91
CA ASN A 112 -2.92 -14.20 -2.24
C ASN A 112 -3.36 -12.88 -2.91
N ALA A 113 -3.55 -12.89 -4.23
CA ALA A 113 -3.97 -11.70 -4.98
C ALA A 113 -5.32 -11.11 -4.48
N ARG A 114 -6.27 -11.96 -4.09
CA ARG A 114 -7.57 -11.50 -3.56
C ARG A 114 -7.43 -10.74 -2.24
N GLY A 115 -6.63 -11.25 -1.31
CA GLY A 115 -6.38 -10.59 -0.03
C GLY A 115 -5.65 -9.26 -0.21
N ILE A 116 -4.66 -9.21 -1.10
CA ILE A 116 -3.96 -7.96 -1.43
C ILE A 116 -4.93 -6.93 -2.05
N LEU A 117 -5.77 -7.35 -3.00
CA LEU A 117 -6.76 -6.45 -3.61
C LEU A 117 -7.76 -5.92 -2.58
N PHE A 118 -8.18 -6.77 -1.62
CA PHE A 118 -9.03 -6.33 -0.51
C PHE A 118 -8.33 -5.25 0.34
N VAL A 119 -7.05 -5.44 0.66
CA VAL A 119 -6.27 -4.43 1.41
C VAL A 119 -6.14 -3.13 0.62
N LEU A 120 -5.78 -3.18 -0.67
CA LEU A 120 -5.65 -1.98 -1.50
C LEU A 120 -6.96 -1.18 -1.57
N LYS A 121 -8.10 -1.85 -1.69
CA LYS A 121 -9.41 -1.18 -1.68
C LYS A 121 -9.74 -0.53 -0.34
N ASN A 122 -9.55 -1.25 0.77
CA ASN A 122 -9.99 -0.77 2.08
C ASN A 122 -9.00 0.17 2.77
N LEU A 123 -7.69 -0.03 2.58
CA LEU A 123 -6.64 0.71 3.27
C LEU A 123 -6.06 1.86 2.44
N HIS A 124 -5.99 1.68 1.11
CA HIS A 124 -5.41 2.63 0.16
C HIS A 124 -6.45 3.28 -0.76
N GLY A 125 -7.74 2.94 -0.60
CA GLY A 125 -8.82 3.59 -1.32
C GLY A 125 -8.87 3.26 -2.81
N TRP A 126 -8.26 2.15 -3.25
CA TRP A 126 -8.39 1.71 -4.64
C TRP A 126 -9.86 1.50 -4.97
N GLN A 127 -10.29 2.08 -6.08
CA GLN A 127 -11.64 1.90 -6.61
C GLN A 127 -11.58 1.06 -7.87
N GLU A 128 -12.59 0.21 -8.05
CA GLU A 128 -12.85 -0.35 -9.36
C GLU A 128 -13.41 0.77 -10.23
N VAL A 129 -12.53 1.45 -10.95
CA VAL A 129 -12.97 2.14 -12.16
C VAL A 129 -13.39 1.01 -13.07
N GLY A 130 -14.71 0.77 -13.16
CA GLY A 130 -15.26 -0.31 -13.96
C GLY A 130 -14.52 -0.33 -15.29
N ARG A 131 -14.18 -1.52 -15.76
CA ARG A 131 -13.55 -1.69 -17.06
C ARG A 131 -14.45 -0.92 -18.04
N GLN A 132 -14.08 0.29 -18.41
CA GLN A 132 -14.42 0.78 -19.72
C GLN A 132 -13.59 -0.15 -20.60
N LEU A 133 -14.10 -1.38 -20.77
CA LEU A 133 -13.91 -2.10 -22.01
C LEU A 133 -14.09 -1.00 -23.04
N PRO A 134 -13.10 -0.77 -23.94
CA PRO A 134 -13.29 0.18 -25.01
C PRO A 134 -14.70 -0.09 -25.52
N ARG A 135 -15.61 0.89 -25.35
CA ARG A 135 -16.97 0.75 -25.89
C ARG A 135 -16.75 0.27 -27.32
N ALA A 136 -17.65 -0.52 -27.90
CA ALA A 136 -17.52 -0.90 -29.32
C ALA A 136 -17.07 0.29 -30.21
N ASP A 137 -17.42 1.51 -29.79
CA ASP A 137 -16.89 2.83 -30.14
C ASP A 137 -15.36 2.97 -30.28
N LEU A 138 -14.49 2.46 -29.40
CA LEU A 138 -13.02 2.65 -29.49
C LEU A 138 -12.41 1.77 -30.60
N ALA A 139 -12.89 0.53 -30.73
CA ALA A 139 -12.52 -0.32 -31.86
C ALA A 139 -13.12 0.18 -33.19
N LYS A 140 -14.20 0.96 -33.12
CA LYS A 140 -14.78 1.67 -34.27
C LYS A 140 -13.97 2.92 -34.61
N GLU A 141 -13.59 3.73 -33.62
CA GLU A 141 -12.74 4.92 -33.77
C GLU A 141 -11.35 4.57 -34.30
N MET A 142 -10.75 3.47 -33.85
CA MET A 142 -9.46 3.01 -34.39
C MET A 142 -9.58 2.61 -35.87
N ARG A 143 -10.65 1.89 -36.24
CA ARG A 143 -10.93 1.52 -37.63
C ARG A 143 -11.25 2.73 -38.51
N GLU A 144 -11.95 3.73 -37.97
CA GLU A 144 -12.24 4.98 -38.69
C GLU A 144 -10.97 5.81 -38.90
N ARG A 145 -10.06 5.88 -37.92
CA ARG A 145 -8.76 6.53 -38.08
C ARG A 145 -7.86 5.84 -39.10
N GLU A 146 -7.86 4.50 -39.13
CA GLU A 146 -7.14 3.73 -40.15
C GLU A 146 -7.65 4.05 -41.56
N LYS A 147 -8.97 4.09 -41.77
CA LYS A 147 -9.58 4.46 -43.06
C LYS A 147 -9.21 5.88 -43.50
N VAL A 148 -9.28 6.86 -42.58
CA VAL A 148 -8.90 8.24 -42.89
C VAL A 148 -7.42 8.35 -43.26
N GLY A 149 -6.54 7.62 -42.57
CA GLY A 149 -5.12 7.57 -42.90
C GLY A 149 -4.84 6.93 -44.26
N GLU A 150 -5.61 5.90 -44.63
CA GLU A 150 -5.50 5.23 -45.93
C GLU A 150 -5.98 6.12 -47.08
N GLU A 151 -7.10 6.83 -46.91
CA GLU A 151 -7.60 7.81 -47.88
C GLU A 151 -6.62 8.97 -48.10
N GLN A 152 -5.99 9.48 -47.03
CA GLN A 152 -4.97 10.52 -47.13
C GLN A 152 -3.73 10.05 -47.88
N ARG A 153 -3.29 8.81 -47.66
CA ARG A 153 -2.17 8.21 -48.41
C ARG A 153 -2.51 8.05 -49.89
N LEU A 154 -3.70 7.58 -50.22
CA LEU A 154 -4.13 7.44 -51.61
C LEU A 154 -4.21 8.79 -52.34
N ARG A 155 -4.70 9.84 -51.67
CA ARG A 155 -4.71 11.21 -52.24
C ARG A 155 -3.31 11.76 -52.48
N ALA A 156 -2.35 11.45 -51.62
CA ALA A 156 -0.97 11.93 -51.76
C ALA A 156 -0.20 11.26 -52.92
N VAL A 157 -0.66 10.11 -53.42
CA VAL A 157 -0.03 9.39 -54.56
C VAL A 157 -0.58 9.84 -55.91
N VAL A 158 -1.74 10.49 -55.94
CA VAL A 158 -2.45 10.91 -57.18
C VAL A 158 -2.11 12.35 -57.59
N VAL A 159 -1.33 13.08 -56.79
CA VAL A 159 -0.80 14.43 -57.07
C VAL A 159 0.65 14.34 -57.52
#